data_AF-A0A0F9F1G6-F1
#
_entry.id   AF-A0A0F9F1G6-F1
#
_cell.length_a   1.000
_cell.length_b   1.000
_cell.length_c   1.000
_cell.angle_alpha   90.00
_cell.angle_beta   90.00
_cell.angle_gamma   90.00
#
_symmetry.space_group_name_H-M   'P 1'
#
loop_
_entity.id
_entity.type
_entity.pdbx_description
1 polymer ?
#
loop_
_entity_poly.entity_id
_entity_poly.type
_entity_poly.pdbx_seq_one_letter_code
_entity_poly.pdbx_strand_id
1 'polypeptide(L)' 'MKTMEAKYAGTCVSCQAPIYKGEKIQWEKGIGAFCMHCDGDEWLIENAAKEQRENE' A
#
# COMPACT_ATOMS: atom_id res chain seq x y z
N MET A 1 5.95 3.08 4.98
CA MET A 1 5.87 1.86 4.14
C MET A 1 7.13 1.00 4.15
N LYS A 2 6.99 -0.33 4.07
CA LYS A 2 8.09 -1.30 3.88
C LYS A 2 7.74 -2.31 2.79
N THR A 3 8.67 -2.58 1.89
CA THR A 3 8.51 -3.64 0.89
C THR A 3 8.78 -5.01 1.52
N MET A 4 7.88 -5.96 1.31
CA MET A 4 8.01 -7.34 1.80
C MET A 4 7.33 -8.33 0.87
N GLU A 5 7.54 -9.62 1.11
CA GLU A 5 6.82 -10.69 0.43
C GLU A 5 5.52 -11.02 1.17
N ALA A 6 4.42 -11.14 0.42
CA ALA A 6 3.11 -11.49 0.94
C ALA A 6 3.12 -12.93 1.47
N LYS A 7 3.02 -13.09 2.79
CA LYS A 7 2.95 -14.40 3.45
C LYS A 7 1.62 -15.12 3.22
N TYR A 8 0.57 -14.36 2.93
CA TYR A 8 -0.80 -14.83 2.74
C TYR A 8 -1.39 -14.11 1.53
N ALA A 9 -2.40 -14.72 0.90
CA ALA A 9 -3.20 -14.03 -0.10
C ALA A 9 -3.96 -12.88 0.56
N GLY A 10 -4.14 -11.78 -0.16
CA GLY A 10 -4.81 -10.59 0.31
C GLY A 10 -5.32 -9.77 -0.85
N THR A 11 -5.58 -8.50 -0.57
CA THR A 11 -6.09 -7.56 -1.57
C THR A 11 -5.39 -6.23 -1.38
N CYS A 12 -5.04 -5.60 -2.50
CA CYS A 12 -4.48 -4.26 -2.47
C CYS A 12 -5.48 -3.27 -1.90
N VAL A 13 -5.06 -2.50 -0.90
CA VAL A 13 -5.92 -1.47 -0.29
C VAL A 13 -6.23 -0.33 -1.26
N SER A 14 -5.31 -0.03 -2.20
CA SER A 14 -5.49 1.04 -3.19
C SER A 14 -6.40 0.63 -4.34
N CYS A 15 -6.03 -0.39 -5.11
CA CYS A 15 -6.73 -0.75 -6.35
C CYS A 15 -7.68 -1.95 -6.22
N GLN A 16 -7.77 -2.56 -5.04
CA GLN A 16 -8.55 -3.78 -4.78
C GLN A 16 -8.18 -5.01 -5.64
N ALA A 17 -7.05 -4.97 -6.36
CA ALA A 17 -6.52 -6.14 -7.06
C ALA A 17 -6.12 -7.24 -6.06
N PRO A 18 -6.31 -8.52 -6.42
CA PRO A 18 -5.85 -9.62 -5.59
C PRO A 18 -4.32 -9.59 -5.47
N ILE A 19 -3.84 -9.86 -4.25
CA ILE A 19 -2.43 -10.09 -3.92
C ILE A 19 -2.29 -11.58 -3.63
N TYR A 20 -1.40 -12.25 -4.34
CA TYR A 20 -1.12 -13.67 -4.16
C TYR A 20 0.03 -13.89 -3.18
N LYS A 21 0.02 -15.06 -2.53
CA LYS A 21 1.12 -15.47 -1.64
C LYS A 21 2.41 -15.58 -2.44
N GLY A 22 3.50 -15.01 -1.90
CA GLY A 22 4.81 -14.96 -2.56
C GLY A 22 5.01 -13.72 -3.45
N GLU A 23 3.99 -12.90 -3.63
CA GLU A 23 4.16 -11.64 -4.36
C GLU A 23 4.86 -10.58 -3.49
N LYS A 24 5.65 -9.73 -4.15
CA LYS A 24 6.16 -8.53 -3.50
C LYS A 24 5.01 -7.54 -3.30
N ILE A 25 4.97 -6.92 -2.13
CA ILE A 25 3.99 -5.90 -1.75
C ILE A 25 4.66 -4.80 -0.95
N GLN A 26 4.06 -3.61 -0.95
CA GLN A 26 4.35 -2.61 0.06
C GLN A 26 3.35 -2.77 1.21
N TRP A 27 3.83 -2.80 2.44
CA TRP A 27 2.97 -2.90 3.61
C TRP A 27 3.20 -1.72 4.55
N GLU A 28 2.10 -1.20 5.08
CA GLU A 28 2.09 -0.15 6.08
C GLU A 28 1.21 -0.53 7.26
N LYS A 29 1.80 -0.49 8.46
CA LYS A 29 1.10 -0.83 9.69
C LYS A 29 -0.05 0.14 9.91
N GLY A 30 -1.25 -0.41 10.08
CA GLY A 30 -2.47 0.38 10.28
C GLY A 30 -3.22 0.76 9.00
N ILE A 31 -2.59 0.61 7.82
CA ILE A 31 -3.24 0.87 6.53
C ILE A 31 -3.50 -0.44 5.78
N GLY A 32 -2.46 -1.27 5.59
CA GLY A 32 -2.58 -2.56 4.93
C GLY A 32 -1.52 -2.79 3.85
N ALA A 33 -1.86 -3.63 2.87
CA ALA A 33 -0.97 -4.06 1.80
C ALA A 33 -1.31 -3.39 0.47
N PHE A 34 -0.28 -3.03 -0.29
CA PHE A 34 -0.35 -2.43 -1.61
C PHE A 34 0.36 -3.32 -2.63
N CYS A 35 -0.28 -3.54 -3.77
CA CYS A 35 0.29 -4.29 -4.87
C CYS A 35 1.46 -3.54 -5.49
N MET A 36 2.48 -4.23 -6.00
CA MET A 36 3.60 -3.55 -6.69
C MET A 36 3.20 -2.99 -8.06
N HIS A 37 2.13 -3.50 -8.67
CA HIS A 37 1.56 -2.98 -9.93
C HIS A 37 0.83 -1.64 -9.75
N CYS A 38 0.52 -1.30 -8.51
CA CYS A 38 -0.07 -0.03 -8.13
C CYS A 38 1.02 1.04 -8.11
N ASP A 39 1.96 0.93 -9.06
CA ASP A 39 3.31 1.48 -9.08
C ASP A 39 3.32 2.77 -8.30
N GLY A 40 4.08 2.79 -7.21
CA GLY A 40 4.06 3.84 -6.20
C GLY A 40 4.26 5.19 -6.86
N ASP A 41 3.15 5.81 -7.27
CA ASP A 41 3.09 7.21 -7.61
C ASP A 41 3.59 7.90 -6.34
N GLU A 42 4.80 8.42 -6.43
CA GLU A 42 5.43 9.31 -5.47
C GLU A 42 4.41 10.38 -5.00
N TRP A 43 3.47 10.71 -5.88
CA TRP A 43 2.28 11.54 -5.65
C TRP A 43 1.22 11.01 -4.66
N LEU A 44 0.94 9.71 -4.57
CA LEU A 44 -0.02 9.15 -3.60
C LEU A 44 0.61 8.98 -2.20
N ILE A 45 1.91 8.70 -2.15
CA ILE A 45 2.65 8.49 -0.90
C ILE A 45 2.92 9.81 -0.16
N GLU A 46 3.24 10.89 -0.88
CA GLU A 46 3.46 12.21 -0.25
C GLU A 46 2.18 12.90 0.22
N ASN A 47 1.03 12.64 -0.41
CA ASN A 47 -0.23 13.29 -0.06
C ASN A 47 -1.01 12.56 1.06
N ALA A 48 -0.88 11.24 1.19
CA ALA A 48 -1.43 10.51 2.34
C ALA A 48 -0.83 10.96 3.69
N ALA A 49 0.39 11.52 3.69
CA ALA A 49 1.04 12.08 4.87
C ALA A 49 0.73 13.57 5.13
N LYS A 50 0.12 14.29 4.16
CA LYS A 50 -0.23 15.71 4.27
C LYS A 50 -1.70 15.96 4.62
N GLU A 51 -2.62 15.08 4.23
CA GLU A 51 -4.06 15.16 4.58
C GLU A 51 -4.39 14.87 6.06
N GLN A 52 -3.40 14.87 6.97
CA GLN A 52 -3.63 14.87 8.42
C GLN A 52 -3.08 16.11 9.15
N ARG A 53 -2.75 17.19 8.41
CA ARG A 53 -2.40 18.50 9.02
C ARG A 53 -3.25 19.68 8.57
N GLU A 54 -4.18 19.49 7.63
CA GLU A 54 -5.01 20.57 7.10
C GLU A 54 -6.50 20.46 7.44
N ASN A 55 -6.89 19.47 8.26
CA ASN A 55 -8.22 19.40 8.86
C ASN A 55 -8.09 19.40 10.40
N GLU A 56 -7.85 20.61 10.92
CA GLU A 56 -7.99 21.08 12.31
C GLU A 56 -7.06 20.53 13.42
#